data_AF-A0A4U9XZ88-F1
#
_entry.id   AF-A0A4U9XZ88-F1
#
_cell.length_a   1.000
_cell.length_b   1.000
_cell.length_c   1.000
_cell.angle_alpha   90.00
_cell.angle_beta   90.00
_cell.angle_gamma   90.00
#
_symmetry.space_group_name_H-M   'P 1'
#
loop_
_entity.id
_entity.type
_entity.pdbx_description
1 polymer ?
#
loop_
_entity_poly.entity_id
_entity_poly.type
_entity_poly.pdbx_seq_one_letter_code
_entity_poly.pdbx_strand_id
1 'polypeptide(L)'
;MINWKLRLENKYFYLSAIPAFLLVLQAGAAVFGYRLDLGDIGNKLILLVNAVFVFLTAIGLVNDPTTSGITDSTRALEYKKPSEE
;
A
#
# COMPACT_ATOMS: atom_id res chain seq x y z
N MET A 1 1.50 16.60 5.97
CA MET A 1 0.09 16.14 5.92
C MET A 1 -0.14 15.37 4.62
N ILE A 2 -1.18 14.54 4.54
CA ILE A 2 -1.53 13.78 3.32
C ILE A 2 -2.91 14.26 2.86
N ASN A 3 -3.10 14.44 1.55
CA ASN A 3 -4.38 14.81 0.94
C ASN A 3 -5.32 13.59 0.88
N TRP A 4 -5.83 13.18 2.04
CA TRP A 4 -6.70 12.01 2.18
C TRP A 4 -7.99 12.13 1.39
N LYS A 5 -8.52 13.34 1.23
CA LYS A 5 -9.73 13.59 0.45
C LYS A 5 -9.57 13.08 -0.98
N LEU A 6 -8.49 13.47 -1.65
CA LEU A 6 -8.24 13.10 -3.03
C LEU A 6 -7.97 11.59 -3.19
N ARG A 7 -7.30 10.98 -2.21
CA ARG A 7 -7.05 9.52 -2.22
C ARG A 7 -8.34 8.71 -2.07
N LEU A 8 -9.23 9.14 -1.18
CA LEU A 8 -10.52 8.50 -0.96
C LEU A 8 -11.53 8.75 -2.09
N GLU A 9 -11.33 9.76 -2.93
CA GLU A 9 -12.13 9.97 -4.15
C GLU A 9 -11.62 9.14 -5.34
N ASN A 10 -10.39 8.60 -5.28
CA ASN A 10 -9.78 7.86 -6.38
C ASN A 10 -10.17 6.36 -6.36
N LYS A 11 -10.83 5.87 -7.42
CA LYS A 11 -11.18 4.44 -7.59
C LYS A 11 -9.97 3.49 -7.57
N TYR A 12 -8.82 3.92 -8.08
CA TYR A 12 -7.59 3.12 -8.09
C TYR A 12 -6.98 2.96 -6.69
N PHE A 13 -7.27 3.90 -5.78
CA PHE A 13 -6.87 3.77 -4.38
C PHE A 13 -7.55 2.54 -3.76
N TYR A 14 -8.86 2.36 -3.95
CA TYR A 14 -9.56 1.20 -3.40
C TYR A 14 -9.14 -0.12 -4.05
N LEU A 15 -8.85 -0.10 -5.36
CA LEU A 15 -8.39 -1.28 -6.08
C LEU A 15 -7.09 -1.86 -5.49
N SER A 16 -6.22 -1.00 -4.96
CA SER A 16 -4.97 -1.42 -4.31
C SER A 16 -5.09 -1.53 -2.78
N ALA A 17 -5.82 -0.62 -2.13
CA ALA A 17 -5.94 -0.55 -0.67
C ALA A 17 -6.74 -1.71 -0.08
N ILE A 18 -7.84 -2.15 -0.72
CA ILE A 18 -8.67 -3.24 -0.19
C ILE A 18 -7.89 -4.57 -0.17
N PRO A 19 -7.25 -5.01 -1.27
CA PRO A 19 -6.43 -6.23 -1.24
C PRO A 19 -5.26 -6.12 -0.25
N ALA A 20 -4.56 -4.98 -0.22
CA ALA A 20 -3.45 -4.78 0.70
C ALA A 20 -3.89 -4.86 2.18
N PHE A 21 -5.03 -4.26 2.52
CA PHE A 21 -5.59 -4.31 3.86
C PHE A 21 -5.99 -5.73 4.28
N LEU A 22 -6.63 -6.50 3.38
CA LEU A 22 -6.97 -7.90 3.64
C LEU A 22 -5.72 -8.75 3.88
N LEU A 23 -4.64 -8.51 3.13
CA LEU A 23 -3.36 -9.18 3.33
C LEU A 23 -2.74 -8.84 4.69
N VAL A 24 -2.79 -7.57 5.12
CA VAL A 24 -2.30 -7.16 6.45
C VAL A 24 -3.11 -7.80 7.57
N LEU A 25 -4.44 -7.84 7.44
CA LEU A 25 -5.32 -8.49 8.40
C LEU A 25 -5.00 -9.99 8.49
N GLN A 26 -4.81 -10.65 7.35
CA GLN A 26 -4.44 -12.06 7.29
C GLN A 26 -3.07 -12.34 7.94
N ALA A 27 -2.04 -11.57 7.56
CA ALA A 27 -0.71 -11.70 8.13
C ALA A 27 -0.72 -11.42 9.64
N GLY A 28 -1.46 -10.41 10.08
CA GLY A 28 -1.66 -10.10 11.50
C GLY A 28 -2.37 -11.22 12.25
N ALA A 29 -3.45 -11.77 11.72
CA ALA A 29 -4.17 -12.90 12.30
C ALA A 29 -3.26 -14.14 12.47
N ALA A 30 -2.38 -14.39 11.49
CA ALA A 30 -1.42 -15.49 11.55
C ALA A 30 -0.42 -15.36 12.71
N VAL A 31 -0.01 -14.14 13.09
CA VAL A 31 0.86 -13.89 14.27
C VAL A 31 0.18 -14.35 15.57
N PHE A 32 -1.15 -14.27 15.63
CA PHE A 32 -1.94 -14.70 16.79
C PHE A 32 -2.43 -16.16 16.68
N GLY A 33 -1.96 -16.92 15.68
CA GLY A 33 -2.33 -18.33 15.48
C GLY A 33 -3.67 -18.55 14.77
N TYR A 34 -4.34 -17.49 14.30
CA TYR A 34 -5.56 -17.61 13.50
C TYR A 34 -5.19 -17.81 12.02
N ARG A 35 -5.74 -18.86 11.40
CA ARG A 35 -5.53 -19.14 9.98
C ARG A 35 -6.73 -18.65 9.19
N LEU A 36 -6.58 -17.47 8.57
CA LEU A 36 -7.49 -17.01 7.55
C LEU A 36 -7.15 -17.72 6.24
N ASP A 37 -7.94 -18.74 5.92
CA ASP A 37 -7.76 -19.53 4.71
C ASP A 37 -8.33 -18.77 3.51
N LEU A 38 -7.45 -18.15 2.73
CA LEU A 38 -7.77 -17.54 1.43
C LEU A 38 -7.50 -18.52 0.27
N GLY A 39 -7.30 -19.81 0.58
CA GLY A 39 -6.87 -20.84 -0.35
C GLY A 39 -5.39 -20.72 -0.75
N ASP A 40 -4.94 -21.68 -1.56
CA ASP A 40 -3.55 -21.74 -2.05
C ASP A 40 -3.12 -20.50 -2.83
N ILE A 41 -4.03 -19.91 -3.60
CA ILE A 41 -3.77 -18.70 -4.38
C ILE A 41 -3.53 -17.52 -3.43
N GLY A 42 -4.37 -17.35 -2.40
CA GLY A 42 -4.21 -16.28 -1.42
C GLY A 42 -2.87 -16.35 -0.68
N ASN A 43 -2.47 -17.54 -0.24
CA ASN A 43 -1.19 -17.74 0.43
C ASN A 43 0.02 -17.44 -0.47
N LYS A 44 -0.03 -17.85 -1.74
CA LYS A 44 1.03 -17.53 -2.72
C LYS A 44 1.08 -16.04 -3.05
N LEU A 45 -0.07 -15.36 -3.09
CA LEU A 45 -0.13 -13.91 -3.30
C LEU A 45 0.49 -13.14 -2.14
N ILE A 46 0.26 -13.54 -0.89
CA ILE A 46 0.96 -12.94 0.28
C ILE A 46 2.47 -13.07 0.12
N LEU A 47 2.94 -14.28 -0.18
CA LEU A 47 4.37 -14.56 -0.31
C LEU A 47 5.00 -13.72 -1.44
N LEU A 48 4.31 -13.63 -2.58
CA LEU A 48 4.74 -12.80 -3.71
C LEU A 48 4.79 -11.32 -3.35
N VAL A 49 3.73 -10.78 -2.73
CA VAL A 49 3.68 -9.38 -2.30
C VAL A 49 4.80 -9.09 -1.31
N ASN A 50 4.99 -9.93 -0.30
CA ASN A 50 6.10 -9.78 0.66
C ASN A 50 7.47 -9.78 -0.04
N ALA A 51 7.70 -10.71 -0.97
CA ALA A 51 8.95 -10.76 -1.72
C ALA A 51 9.19 -9.49 -2.56
N VAL A 52 8.14 -8.97 -3.22
CA VAL A 52 8.20 -7.71 -3.96
C VAL A 52 8.52 -6.56 -3.02
N PHE A 53 7.86 -6.43 -1.87
CA PHE A 53 8.13 -5.35 -0.92
C PHE A 53 9.54 -5.41 -0.33
N VAL A 54 10.04 -6.61 -0.01
CA VAL A 54 11.43 -6.82 0.42
C VAL A 54 12.40 -6.38 -0.69
N PHE A 55 12.15 -6.77 -1.94
CA PHE A 55 12.95 -6.36 -3.08
C PHE A 55 12.94 -4.84 -3.29
N LEU A 56 11.76 -4.22 -3.32
CA LEU A 56 11.60 -2.77 -3.49
C LEU A 56 12.25 -1.98 -2.34
N THR A 57 12.22 -2.52 -1.12
CA THR A 57 12.92 -1.93 0.03
C THR A 57 14.44 -2.05 -0.14
N ALA A 58 14.94 -3.20 -0.60
CA ALA A 58 16.36 -3.44 -0.81
C ALA A 58 16.98 -2.50 -1.87
N ILE A 59 16.25 -2.18 -2.94
CA ILE A 59 16.70 -1.23 -3.97
C ILE A 59 16.42 0.24 -3.60
N GLY A 60 15.82 0.49 -2.43
CA GLY A 60 15.48 1.84 -1.97
C GLY A 60 14.23 2.45 -2.61
N LEU A 61 13.42 1.74 -3.40
CA LEU A 61 12.21 2.32 -4.00
C LEU A 61 11.11 2.57 -2.96
N VAL A 62 10.99 1.72 -1.94
CA VAL A 62 10.00 1.91 -0.86
C VAL A 62 10.37 3.09 0.04
N ASN A 63 11.68 3.27 0.27
CA ASN A 63 12.22 4.31 1.15
C ASN A 63 13.31 5.06 0.38
N ASP A 64 12.88 5.75 -0.67
CA ASP A 64 13.76 6.47 -1.59
C ASP A 64 14.51 7.58 -0.85
N PRO A 65 15.85 7.47 -0.71
CA PRO A 65 16.64 8.44 0.04
C PRO A 65 16.67 9.80 -0.65
N THR A 66 16.25 9.90 -1.92
CA THR A 66 16.18 11.17 -2.66
C THR A 66 14.87 11.94 -2.39
N THR A 67 13.88 11.29 -1.77
CA THR A 67 12.63 11.92 -1.38
C THR A 67 12.61 12.18 0.13
N SER A 68 12.44 13.45 0.51
CA SER A 68 12.38 13.83 1.92
C SER A 68 11.00 13.55 2.52
N GLY A 69 10.94 12.63 3.48
CA GLY A 69 9.75 12.38 4.30
C GLY A 69 8.68 11.53 3.63
N ILE A 70 7.57 11.33 4.34
CA ILE A 70 6.47 10.40 3.97
C ILE A 70 5.18 11.17 3.63
N THR A 71 5.24 12.50 3.66
CA THR A 71 4.07 13.38 3.49
C THR A 71 3.95 13.86 2.06
N ASP A 72 2.72 14.19 1.66
CA ASP A 72 2.49 14.85 0.38
C ASP A 72 3.20 16.21 0.34
N SER A 73 3.66 16.61 -0.85
CA SER A 73 4.25 17.92 -1.08
C SER A 73 3.20 19.03 -0.92
N THR A 74 3.64 20.27 -0.67
CA THR A 74 2.75 21.44 -0.59
C THR A 74 1.86 21.56 -1.82
N ARG A 75 2.41 21.29 -3.00
CA ARG A 75 1.67 21.27 -4.27
C ARG A 75 0.55 20.22 -4.28
N ALA A 76 0.84 19.02 -3.78
CA ALA A 76 -0.15 17.93 -3.74
C ALA A 76 -1.29 18.21 -2.74
N LEU A 77 -1.03 19.00 -1.70
CA LEU A 77 -2.05 19.44 -0.74
C LEU A 77 -2.99 20.51 -1.31
N GLU A 78 -2.55 21.30 -2.28
CA GLU A 78 -3.37 22.36 -2.91
C GLU A 78 -4.35 21.82 -3.97
N TYR A 79 -4.19 20.57 -4.42
CA TYR A 79 -5.06 19.97 -5.41
C TYR A 79 -6.49 19.78 -4.90
N LYS A 80 -7.45 20.36 -5.63
CA LYS A 80 -8.90 20.16 -5.43
C LYS A 80 -9.49 19.07 -6.32
N LYS A 81 -8.77 18.69 -7.37
CA LYS A 81 -9.08 17.62 -8.32
C LYS A 81 -7.76 16.96 -8.75
N PRO A 82 -7.78 15.70 -9.25
CA PRO A 82 -6.58 15.06 -9.77
C PRO A 82 -5.93 15.97 -10.82
N SER A 83 -4.60 16.05 -10.78
CA SER A 83 -3.86 16.65 -11.88
C SER A 83 -4.03 15.74 -13.09
N GLU A 84 -4.66 16.26 -14.13
CA GLU A 84 -4.53 15.75 -15.49
C GLU A 84 -3.35 16.52 -16.10
N GLU A 85 -2.47 15.85 -16.85
CA GLU A 85 -1.31 16.51 -17.48
C GLU A 85 -1.71 17.72 -18.33
#